data_AF-A0A0K0EGC7-F1
#
_entry.id   AF-A0A0K0EGC7-F1
#
_cell.length_a   1.000
_cell.length_b   1.000
_cell.length_c   1.000
_cell.angle_alpha   90.00
_cell.angle_beta   90.00
_cell.angle_gamma   90.00
#
_symmetry.space_group_name_H-M   'P 1'
#
loop_
_entity.id
_entity.type
_entity.pdbx_description
1 polymer ?
#
loop_
_entity_poly.entity_id
_entity_poly.type
_entity_poly.pdbx_seq_one_letter_code
_entity_poly.pdbx_strand_id
1 'polypeptide(L)'
;MPNRRIFLLFLYTCSITLASLLFLWSGIYCQFYHCVIDKSDNPQSRGLSNLFSNEDLITSNPENITDYVPTLSLVISILLLISSLTWFINNTVYKATEFMRNYNCLEMPSAVFSSLLSGVCAVVEIHYTYHDQNTYWGEKWSFPATAASLLLFIHAAIVFALT
;
A
#
# COMPACT_ATOMS: atom_id res chain seq x y z
N MET A 1 -4.64 15.06 27.29
CA MET A 1 -4.31 15.87 26.10
C MET A 1 -5.22 15.48 24.93
N PRO A 2 -6.41 16.12 24.77
CA PRO A 2 -7.35 15.80 23.69
C PRO A 2 -6.78 16.07 22.29
N ASN A 3 -5.90 17.08 22.15
CA ASN A 3 -5.33 17.47 20.85
C ASN A 3 -4.50 16.35 20.20
N ARG A 4 -3.67 15.64 20.97
CA ARG A 4 -2.87 14.51 20.47
C ARG A 4 -3.74 13.40 19.89
N ARG A 5 -4.89 13.13 20.53
CA ARG A 5 -5.85 12.11 20.06
C ARG A 5 -6.47 12.53 18.74
N ILE A 6 -6.95 13.77 18.66
CA ILE A 6 -7.57 14.30 17.45
C ILE A 6 -6.57 14.26 16.29
N PHE A 7 -5.32 14.62 16.56
CA PHE A 7 -4.23 14.55 15.59
C PHE A 7 -3.95 13.12 15.10
N LEU A 8 -3.85 12.14 16.00
CA LEU A 8 -3.66 10.73 15.61
C LEU A 8 -4.83 10.20 14.78
N LEU A 9 -6.07 10.47 15.18
CA LEU A 9 -7.26 10.07 14.42
C LEU A 9 -7.30 10.72 13.05
N PHE A 10 -6.90 11.99 12.95
CA PHE A 10 -6.75 12.68 11.67
C PHE A 10 -5.72 11.99 10.78
N LEU A 11 -4.52 11.67 11.31
CA LEU A 11 -3.49 10.96 10.55
C LEU A 11 -3.95 9.58 10.07
N TYR A 12 -4.63 8.80 10.92
CA TYR A 12 -5.19 7.51 10.51
C TYR A 12 -6.28 7.67 9.45
N THR A 13 -7.11 8.71 9.54
CA THR A 13 -8.11 9.00 8.52
C THR A 13 -7.44 9.31 7.18
N CYS A 14 -6.39 10.14 7.17
CA CYS A 14 -5.60 10.42 5.97
C CYS A 14 -4.89 9.17 5.43
N SER A 15 -4.39 8.30 6.29
CA SER A 15 -3.81 7.01 5.87
C SER A 15 -4.86 6.12 5.21
N ILE A 16 -6.06 6.00 5.79
CA ILE A 16 -7.16 5.20 5.21
C ILE A 16 -7.58 5.74 3.85
N THR A 17 -7.71 7.06 3.70
CA THR A 17 -8.11 7.65 2.41
C THR A 17 -7.03 7.44 1.35
N LEU A 18 -5.75 7.62 1.68
CA LEU A 18 -4.66 7.38 0.74
C LEU A 18 -4.48 5.90 0.40
N ALA A 19 -4.62 4.99 1.37
CA ALA A 19 -4.58 3.55 1.12
C ALA A 19 -5.73 3.12 0.21
N SER A 20 -6.92 3.70 0.41
CA SER A 20 -8.07 3.47 -0.47
C SER A 20 -7.82 4.00 -1.88
N LEU A 21 -7.24 5.21 -2.02
CA LEU A 21 -6.86 5.75 -3.33
C LEU A 21 -5.80 4.89 -4.03
N LEU A 22 -4.81 4.40 -3.28
CA LEU A 22 -3.79 3.50 -3.81
C LEU A 22 -4.41 2.18 -4.27
N PHE A 23 -5.36 1.62 -3.50
CA PHE A 23 -6.10 0.42 -3.87
C PHE A 23 -6.96 0.65 -5.13
N LEU A 24 -7.70 1.77 -5.18
CA LEU A 24 -8.53 2.13 -6.34
C LEU A 24 -7.67 2.30 -7.59
N TRP A 25 -6.49 2.89 -7.47
CA TRP A 25 -5.61 3.10 -8.61
C TRP A 25 -4.90 1.82 -9.06
N SER A 26 -4.27 1.11 -8.13
CA SER A 26 -3.55 -0.14 -8.43
C SER A 26 -4.47 -1.29 -8.84
N GLY A 27 -5.71 -1.33 -8.34
CA GLY A 27 -6.70 -2.33 -8.70
C GLY A 27 -7.58 -1.90 -9.86
N ILE A 28 -8.48 -0.94 -9.59
CA ILE A 28 -9.55 -0.58 -10.54
C ILE A 28 -8.98 0.13 -11.75
N TYR A 29 -8.22 1.21 -11.55
CA TYR A 29 -7.70 1.99 -12.68
C TYR A 29 -6.74 1.15 -13.54
N CYS A 30 -5.87 0.38 -12.90
CA CYS A 30 -4.96 -0.55 -13.59
C CYS A 30 -5.71 -1.58 -14.45
N GLN A 31 -6.80 -2.15 -13.92
CA GLN A 31 -7.62 -3.14 -14.63
C GLN A 31 -8.41 -2.51 -15.80
N PHE A 32 -8.96 -1.31 -15.63
CA PHE A 32 -9.77 -0.66 -16.68
C PHE A 32 -8.92 -0.09 -17.82
N TYR A 33 -7.71 0.39 -17.55
CA TYR A 33 -6.87 1.06 -18.55
C TYR A 33 -5.78 0.16 -19.14
N HIS A 34 -5.87 -1.16 -18.95
CA HIS A 34 -4.86 -2.13 -19.39
C HIS A 34 -3.44 -1.63 -19.04
N CYS A 35 -3.25 -1.24 -17.78
CA CYS A 35 -1.92 -0.85 -17.31
C CYS A 35 -0.95 -2.05 -17.29
N VAL A 36 -1.50 -3.27 -17.32
CA VAL A 36 -0.78 -4.47 -17.71
C VAL A 36 -0.69 -4.47 -19.23
N ILE A 37 0.53 -4.43 -19.77
CA ILE A 37 0.79 -4.56 -21.21
C ILE A 37 0.14 -5.86 -21.67
N ASP A 38 -0.99 -5.74 -22.36
CA ASP A 38 -1.78 -6.89 -22.78
C ASP A 38 -0.94 -7.69 -23.77
N LYS A 39 -0.47 -8.85 -23.33
CA LYS A 39 0.12 -9.88 -24.18
C LYS A 39 -1.01 -10.40 -25.06
N SER A 40 -1.28 -9.68 -26.15
CA SER A 40 -2.07 -10.19 -27.27
C SER A 40 -1.59 -11.62 -27.53
N ASP A 41 -2.49 -12.58 -27.31
CA ASP A 41 -2.45 -13.97 -27.76
C ASP A 41 -2.33 -15.08 -26.68
N ASN A 42 -2.74 -14.85 -25.43
CA ASN A 42 -3.28 -16.00 -24.67
C ASN A 42 -4.28 -15.63 -23.55
N PRO A 43 -5.58 -15.95 -23.69
CA PRO A 43 -6.59 -15.69 -22.69
C PRO A 43 -6.52 -16.77 -21.61
N GLN A 44 -5.62 -16.62 -20.63
CA GLN A 44 -5.69 -17.43 -19.42
C GLN A 44 -6.03 -16.54 -18.25
N SER A 45 -7.26 -16.70 -17.76
CA SER A 45 -7.81 -16.03 -16.58
C SER A 45 -6.89 -16.24 -15.38
N ARG A 46 -6.02 -15.26 -15.11
CA ARG A 46 -5.08 -15.25 -13.99
C ARG A 46 -5.85 -14.97 -12.71
N GLY A 47 -6.49 -16.01 -12.19
CA GLY A 47 -7.08 -16.02 -10.85
C GLY A 47 -5.98 -16.08 -9.77
N LEU A 48 -6.40 -15.77 -8.55
CA LEU A 48 -5.65 -15.80 -7.27
C LEU A 48 -4.79 -17.07 -7.03
N SER A 49 -4.98 -18.13 -7.84
CA SER A 49 -4.27 -19.41 -7.73
C SER A 49 -2.76 -19.32 -7.88
N ASN A 50 -2.22 -18.33 -8.59
CA ASN A 50 -0.76 -18.24 -8.80
C ASN A 50 -0.01 -17.60 -7.63
N LEU A 51 -0.70 -17.00 -6.65
CA LEU A 51 -0.05 -16.39 -5.47
C LEU A 51 0.62 -17.45 -4.57
N PHE A 52 0.19 -18.71 -4.66
CA PHE A 52 0.71 -19.82 -3.85
C PHE A 52 1.62 -20.79 -4.62
N SER A 53 1.89 -20.55 -5.91
CA SER A 53 2.90 -21.32 -6.65
C SER A 53 4.29 -20.75 -6.34
N ASN A 54 4.70 -20.93 -5.10
CA ASN A 54 6.00 -20.57 -4.57
C ASN A 54 7.14 -21.27 -5.35
N GLU A 55 8.25 -20.53 -5.50
CA GLU A 55 9.63 -20.96 -5.83
C GLU A 55 10.18 -20.83 -7.26
N ASP A 56 9.38 -20.82 -8.33
CA ASP A 56 9.97 -20.69 -9.69
C ASP A 56 10.19 -19.23 -10.16
N LEU A 57 9.82 -18.24 -9.35
CA LEU A 57 9.81 -16.82 -9.75
C LEU A 57 11.19 -16.15 -9.78
N ILE A 58 12.24 -16.76 -9.23
CA ILE A 58 13.53 -16.06 -9.06
C ILE A 58 14.33 -15.99 -10.38
N THR A 59 14.00 -16.79 -11.41
CA THR A 59 14.92 -16.93 -12.57
C THR A 59 14.36 -16.76 -13.98
N SER A 60 13.07 -16.45 -14.20
CA SER A 60 12.56 -16.43 -15.58
C SER A 60 11.88 -15.11 -16.03
N ASN A 61 12.57 -14.44 -16.95
CA ASN A 61 12.09 -13.54 -17.99
C ASN A 61 11.64 -12.11 -17.56
N PRO A 62 12.26 -11.02 -18.07
CA PRO A 62 11.87 -9.63 -17.76
C PRO A 62 10.40 -9.33 -18.04
N GLU A 63 9.76 -10.06 -18.96
CA GLU A 63 8.33 -9.94 -19.29
C GLU A 63 7.40 -10.25 -18.10
N ASN A 64 7.82 -11.13 -17.19
CA ASN A 64 7.00 -11.44 -16.01
C ASN A 64 7.06 -10.30 -14.99
N ILE A 65 8.20 -9.60 -14.90
CA ILE A 65 8.48 -8.56 -13.89
C ILE A 65 7.45 -7.41 -13.98
N THR A 66 6.96 -7.08 -15.18
CA THR A 66 6.04 -5.95 -15.37
C THR A 66 4.67 -6.17 -14.75
N ASP A 67 4.19 -7.41 -14.72
CA ASP A 67 2.86 -7.74 -14.18
C ASP A 67 2.85 -7.75 -12.64
N TYR A 68 4.01 -7.92 -12.01
CA TYR A 68 4.13 -8.00 -10.55
C TYR A 68 4.00 -6.64 -9.86
N VAL A 69 4.35 -5.54 -10.53
CA VAL A 69 4.38 -4.20 -9.91
C VAL A 69 3.00 -3.76 -9.41
N PRO A 70 1.94 -3.68 -10.25
CA PRO A 70 0.63 -3.27 -9.76
C PRO A 70 0.06 -4.26 -8.74
N THR A 71 0.35 -5.55 -8.89
CA THR A 71 -0.09 -6.60 -7.96
C THR A 71 0.52 -6.41 -6.57
N LEU A 72 1.81 -6.10 -6.48
CA LEU A 72 2.50 -5.83 -5.23
C LEU A 72 1.91 -4.61 -4.52
N SER A 73 1.72 -3.51 -5.26
CA SER A 73 1.13 -2.28 -4.71
C SER A 73 -0.30 -2.49 -4.22
N LEU A 74 -1.08 -3.33 -4.93
CA LEU A 74 -2.42 -3.73 -4.50
C LEU A 74 -2.38 -4.50 -3.17
N VAL A 75 -1.54 -5.53 -3.06
CA VAL A 75 -1.42 -6.31 -1.82
C VAL A 75 -0.98 -5.43 -0.66
N ILE A 76 0.02 -4.56 -0.87
CA ILE A 76 0.47 -3.62 0.16
C ILE A 76 -0.65 -2.66 0.56
N SER A 77 -1.41 -2.13 -0.40
CA SER A 77 -2.53 -1.21 -0.11
C SER A 77 -3.59 -1.86 0.79
N ILE A 78 -3.92 -3.14 0.56
CA ILE A 78 -4.85 -3.91 1.41
C ILE A 78 -4.28 -4.06 2.82
N LEU A 79 -3.00 -4.44 2.95
CA LEU A 79 -2.36 -4.60 4.25
C LEU A 79 -2.32 -3.28 5.03
N LEU A 80 -1.99 -2.17 4.37
CA LEU A 80 -2.01 -0.84 4.95
C LEU A 80 -3.41 -0.43 5.39
N LEU A 81 -4.42 -0.69 4.55
CA LEU A 81 -5.81 -0.38 4.86
C LEU A 81 -6.30 -1.15 6.10
N ILE A 82 -6.04 -2.45 6.16
CA ILE A 82 -6.42 -3.30 7.32
C ILE A 82 -5.70 -2.83 8.58
N SER A 83 -4.40 -2.57 8.49
CA SER A 83 -3.60 -2.07 9.61
C SER A 83 -4.14 -0.73 10.14
N SER A 84 -4.35 0.25 9.25
CA SER A 84 -4.84 1.57 9.62
C SER A 84 -6.28 1.57 10.14
N LEU A 85 -7.16 0.75 9.55
CA LEU A 85 -8.53 0.57 10.06
C LEU A 85 -8.54 -0.05 11.45
N THR A 86 -7.71 -1.06 11.68
CA THR A 86 -7.60 -1.71 12.99
C THR A 86 -7.21 -0.70 14.06
N TRP A 87 -6.19 0.12 13.80
CA TRP A 87 -5.76 1.15 14.76
C TRP A 87 -6.74 2.32 14.90
N PHE A 88 -7.42 2.70 13.82
CA PHE A 88 -8.47 3.70 13.88
C PHE A 88 -9.63 3.25 14.79
N ILE A 89 -10.09 2.01 14.63
CA ILE A 89 -11.16 1.42 15.46
C ILE A 89 -10.68 1.29 16.90
N ASN A 90 -9.47 0.79 17.14
CA ASN A 90 -8.92 0.64 18.48
C ASN A 90 -8.82 1.97 19.24
N ASN A 91 -8.35 3.03 18.57
CA ASN A 91 -8.26 4.38 19.14
C ASN A 91 -9.63 5.08 19.33
N THR A 92 -10.64 4.64 18.59
CA THR A 92 -12.00 5.20 18.68
C THR A 92 -12.82 4.49 19.75
N VAL A 93 -12.87 3.16 19.73
CA VAL A 93 -13.80 2.32 20.51
C VAL A 93 -13.15 1.74 21.78
N TYR A 94 -11.96 1.16 21.67
CA TYR A 94 -11.41 0.27 22.72
C TYR A 94 -10.43 0.95 23.68
N LYS A 95 -10.26 2.27 23.61
CA LYS A 95 -9.21 2.99 24.34
C LYS A 95 -9.21 2.78 25.87
N ALA A 96 -10.37 2.65 26.49
CA ALA A 96 -10.51 2.47 27.95
C ALA A 96 -10.46 1.01 28.40
N THR A 97 -10.32 0.06 27.47
CA THR A 97 -10.31 -1.37 27.78
C THR A 97 -8.90 -1.84 28.15
N GLU A 98 -8.83 -2.88 29.00
CA GLU A 98 -7.57 -3.53 29.36
C GLU A 98 -6.83 -4.10 28.15
N PHE A 99 -7.58 -4.52 27.12
CA PHE A 99 -7.04 -4.99 25.86
C PHE A 99 -6.12 -3.93 25.23
N MET A 100 -6.57 -2.68 25.11
CA MET A 100 -5.74 -1.64 24.54
C MET A 100 -4.48 -1.41 25.39
N ARG A 101 -4.56 -1.50 26.71
CA ARG A 101 -3.38 -1.36 27.58
C ARG A 101 -2.29 -2.39 27.28
N ASN A 102 -2.66 -3.61 26.92
CA ASN A 102 -1.71 -4.67 26.59
C ASN A 102 -1.17 -4.56 25.15
N TYR A 103 -2.01 -4.16 24.19
CA TYR A 103 -1.65 -4.14 22.76
C TYR A 103 -1.16 -2.78 22.25
N ASN A 104 -1.27 -1.71 23.03
CA ASN A 104 -0.77 -0.37 22.66
C ASN A 104 0.72 -0.37 22.30
N CYS A 105 1.51 -1.32 22.84
CA CYS A 105 2.92 -1.46 22.52
C CYS A 105 3.18 -1.86 21.06
N LEU A 106 2.20 -2.44 20.36
CA LEU A 106 2.31 -2.86 18.96
C LEU A 106 1.92 -1.75 17.97
N GLU A 107 1.31 -0.66 18.44
CA GLU A 107 0.87 0.45 17.58
C GLU A 107 2.07 1.09 16.87
N MET A 108 3.12 1.42 17.61
CA MET A 108 4.32 2.02 17.04
C MET A 108 5.07 1.06 16.09
N PRO A 109 5.39 -0.20 16.47
CA PRO A 109 6.00 -1.17 15.56
C PRO A 109 5.21 -1.39 14.27
N SER A 110 3.89 -1.51 14.36
CA SER A 110 3.04 -1.70 13.17
C SER A 110 3.00 -0.47 12.27
N ALA A 111 3.04 0.74 12.84
CA ALA A 111 3.16 1.98 12.06
C ALA A 111 4.54 2.08 11.37
N VAL A 112 5.63 1.69 12.04
CA VAL A 112 6.97 1.58 11.42
C VAL A 112 6.95 0.57 10.27
N PHE A 113 6.36 -0.61 10.49
CA PHE A 113 6.25 -1.62 9.44
C PHE A 113 5.42 -1.14 8.24
N SER A 114 4.32 -0.45 8.50
CA SER A 114 3.47 0.17 7.46
C SER A 114 4.24 1.25 6.69
N SER A 115 5.05 2.06 7.38
CA SER A 115 5.95 3.04 6.78
C SER A 115 6.95 2.36 5.83
N LEU A 116 7.60 1.28 6.28
CA LEU A 116 8.54 0.52 5.45
C LEU A 116 7.89 -0.10 4.22
N LEU A 117 6.73 -0.75 4.38
CA LEU A 117 5.97 -1.31 3.25
C LEU A 117 5.58 -0.23 2.24
N SER A 118 5.15 0.92 2.72
CA SER A 118 4.82 2.07 1.87
C SER A 118 6.04 2.60 1.13
N GLY A 119 7.21 2.63 1.80
CA GLY A 119 8.48 2.99 1.18
C GLY A 119 8.91 2.01 0.09
N VAL A 120 8.80 0.71 0.34
CA VAL A 120 9.08 -0.34 -0.66
C VAL A 120 8.13 -0.19 -1.86
N CYS A 121 6.83 0.03 -1.61
CA CYS A 121 5.86 0.30 -2.66
C CYS A 121 6.24 1.54 -3.48
N ALA A 122 6.61 2.65 -2.85
CA ALA A 122 7.02 3.86 -3.55
C ALA A 122 8.27 3.64 -4.42
N VAL A 123 9.28 2.93 -3.91
CA VAL A 123 10.51 2.61 -4.67
C VAL A 123 10.18 1.74 -5.88
N VAL A 124 9.40 0.67 -5.70
CA VAL A 124 9.02 -0.23 -6.79
C VAL A 124 8.25 0.53 -7.88
N GLU A 125 7.27 1.36 -7.50
CA GLU A 125 6.49 2.17 -8.45
C GLU A 125 7.35 3.18 -9.20
N ILE A 126 8.32 3.84 -8.53
CA ILE A 126 9.25 4.78 -9.17
C ILE A 126 10.16 4.05 -10.17
N HIS A 127 10.73 2.90 -9.78
CA HIS A 127 11.60 2.12 -10.67
C HIS A 127 10.85 1.62 -11.90
N TYR A 128 9.63 1.16 -11.71
CA TYR A 128 8.78 0.72 -12.82
C TYR A 128 8.46 1.86 -13.78
N THR A 129 8.09 3.03 -13.25
CA THR A 129 7.82 4.25 -14.04
C THR A 129 9.04 4.71 -14.84
N TYR A 130 10.25 4.53 -14.30
CA TYR A 130 11.47 4.88 -15.01
C TYR A 130 11.84 3.88 -16.12
N HIS A 131 11.55 2.60 -15.93
CA HIS A 131 11.88 1.56 -16.91
C HIS A 131 10.97 1.65 -18.15
N ASP A 132 9.69 1.95 -17.97
CA ASP A 132 8.73 2.09 -19.07
C ASP A 132 8.61 3.55 -19.55
N GLN A 133 9.73 4.13 -20.02
CA GLN A 133 9.80 5.53 -20.50
C GLN A 133 8.82 5.85 -21.66
N ASN A 134 8.19 4.84 -22.24
CA ASN A 134 7.28 5.01 -23.37
C ASN A 134 5.87 5.45 -22.93
N THR A 135 5.50 5.21 -21.66
CA THR A 135 4.24 5.72 -21.12
C THR A 135 4.46 7.10 -20.52
N TYR A 136 3.72 8.10 -21.02
CA TYR A 136 3.75 9.49 -20.55
C TYR A 136 3.78 9.56 -19.01
N TRP A 137 4.95 9.92 -18.46
CA TRP A 137 5.24 10.07 -17.02
C TRP A 137 4.18 10.89 -16.25
N GLY A 138 3.42 11.72 -16.96
CA GLY A 138 2.52 12.71 -16.39
C GLY A 138 1.26 12.16 -15.71
N GLU A 139 0.61 11.13 -16.26
CA GLU A 139 -0.80 10.90 -15.89
C GLU A 139 -1.08 9.60 -15.11
N LYS A 140 -0.36 8.50 -15.40
CA LYS A 140 -0.80 7.18 -14.90
C LYS A 140 -0.01 6.63 -13.71
N TRP A 141 1.31 6.81 -13.68
CA TRP A 141 2.18 6.09 -12.73
C TRP A 141 2.78 6.98 -11.64
N SER A 142 2.80 8.28 -11.87
CA SER A 142 3.21 9.26 -10.84
C SER A 142 2.28 9.21 -9.63
N PHE A 143 0.99 8.90 -9.82
CA PHE A 143 0.01 8.91 -8.75
C PHE A 143 0.22 7.81 -7.70
N PRO A 144 0.37 6.50 -8.05
CA PRO A 144 0.73 5.46 -7.09
C PRO A 144 2.01 5.75 -6.31
N ALA A 145 3.08 6.13 -7.01
CA ALA A 145 4.36 6.47 -6.40
C ALA A 145 4.21 7.64 -5.40
N THR A 146 3.44 8.66 -5.76
CA THR A 146 3.18 9.82 -4.90
C THR A 146 2.31 9.42 -3.70
N ALA A 147 1.25 8.65 -3.90
CA ALA A 147 0.38 8.19 -2.82
C ALA A 147 1.14 7.29 -1.82
N ALA A 148 1.97 6.38 -2.30
CA ALA A 148 2.83 5.54 -1.47
C ALA A 148 3.90 6.37 -0.73
N SER A 149 4.46 7.40 -1.36
CA SER A 149 5.39 8.32 -0.70
C SER A 149 4.69 9.12 0.41
N LEU A 150 3.45 9.58 0.18
CA LEU A 150 2.67 10.29 1.20
C LEU A 150 2.27 9.37 2.36
N LEU A 151 1.91 8.11 2.07
CA LEU A 151 1.63 7.10 3.09
C LEU A 151 2.85 6.83 3.96
N LEU A 152 4.06 6.77 3.37
CA LEU A 152 5.33 6.67 4.11
C LEU A 152 5.46 7.85 5.09
N PHE A 153 5.28 9.09 4.63
CA PHE A 153 5.35 10.28 5.49
C PHE A 153 4.30 10.27 6.59
N ILE A 154 3.06 9.86 6.30
CA ILE A 154 1.98 9.82 7.29
C ILE A 154 2.25 8.75 8.34
N HIS A 155 2.68 7.55 7.95
CA HIS A 155 3.03 6.52 8.92
C HIS A 155 4.25 6.91 9.76
N ALA A 156 5.25 7.58 9.18
CA ALA A 156 6.34 8.17 9.96
C ALA A 156 5.84 9.23 10.95
N ALA A 157 4.93 10.12 10.52
CA ALA A 157 4.32 11.12 11.40
C ALA A 157 3.48 10.48 12.52
N ILE A 158 2.79 9.37 12.25
CA ILE A 158 2.09 8.57 13.26
C ILE A 158 3.08 8.04 14.29
N VAL A 159 4.22 7.48 13.84
CA VAL A 159 5.28 6.99 14.76
C VAL A 159 5.78 8.11 15.67
N PHE A 160 6.09 9.30 15.14
CA PHE A 160 6.48 10.46 15.95
C PHE A 160 5.36 10.99 16.85
N ALA A 161 4.11 10.86 16.44
CA ALA A 161 2.98 11.24 17.27
C ALA A 161 2.68 10.22 18.38
N LEU A 162 3.21 9.00 18.29
CA LEU A 162 3.07 7.92 19.27
C LEU A 162 4.20 7.88 20.30
N THR A 163 5.37 8.45 20.00
CA THR A 163 6.39 8.76 21.02
C THR A 163 5.89 9.82 22.01
#